data_AF-S5VJ78-F1
#
_entry.id   AF-S5VJ78-F1
#
_cell.length_a   1.000
_cell.length_b   1.000
_cell.length_c   1.000
_cell.angle_alpha   90.00
_cell.angle_beta   90.00
_cell.angle_gamma   90.00
#
_symmetry.space_group_name_H-M   'P 1'
#
loop_
_entity.id
_entity.type
_entity.pdbx_description
1 polymer ?
#
loop_
_entity_poly.entity_id
_entity_poly.type
_entity_poly.pdbx_seq_one_letter_code
_entity_poly.pdbx_strand_id
1 'polypeptide(L)'
;MTQAPAIPQARRRRHDREIIALAVPAFGALVAEPLFVMADSAIVGHLGTAQLAGLGVASALLTTAVSVFVFLAYATTAAVSRRVGAGDLPAAIRQGMDGIWLALLLGVAVIALVLPLAPGIVDLFGASATAAPHATTYLRISSLGIPAMLIVLAATGVLRGLQDTRTPLYVAVGGFVANAGLNAGLVYGAGLGIAGSAWGTVVAQCGMAAVYLTVVVRGARRHGASLRPDASGIRASAQAGVPLLVRTLSLRAILMIATAVAARLGDADIAAHQIVLSLWSLLAFALDAIAIAGQAIIGRYLGANDTQGAREACRRMVQWGIATGVVLGLLVVAARPLFLPLFTGDSVVQDAALPALLMVALSQPVCGIVFVLDGVLMGAGDGPYLAGAMVVTLAVFAPVALLVPALGGGLTALWAAMTLMMTVRMLTLWLRSRSGRWIVTGATR
;
A
#
# COMPACT_ATOMS: atom_id res chain seq x y z
N MET A 1 7.61 41.55 -0.73
CA MET A 1 6.48 40.73 -0.24
C MET A 1 5.52 40.49 -1.40
N THR A 2 5.72 39.44 -2.19
CA THR A 2 4.83 39.09 -3.32
C THR A 2 3.63 38.35 -2.76
N GLN A 3 2.47 39.02 -2.70
CA GLN A 3 1.21 38.40 -2.33
C GLN A 3 0.90 37.30 -3.35
N ALA A 4 0.89 36.04 -2.89
CA ALA A 4 0.40 34.94 -3.69
C ALA A 4 -1.09 35.18 -4.01
N PRO A 5 -1.53 35.09 -5.27
CA PRO A 5 -2.93 35.32 -5.60
C PRO A 5 -3.82 34.36 -4.80
N ALA A 6 -4.80 34.92 -4.11
CA ALA A 6 -5.78 34.16 -3.35
C ALA A 6 -6.59 33.29 -4.32
N ILE A 7 -6.52 31.97 -4.18
CA ILE A 7 -7.36 31.05 -4.96
C ILE A 7 -8.83 31.43 -4.69
N PRO A 8 -9.66 31.69 -5.72
CA PRO A 8 -11.09 31.94 -5.55
C PRO A 8 -11.74 30.80 -4.75
N GLN A 9 -12.60 31.11 -3.77
CA GLN A 9 -13.20 30.12 -2.85
C GLN A 9 -13.92 28.97 -3.60
N ALA A 10 -14.51 29.25 -4.76
CA ALA A 10 -15.15 28.26 -5.61
C ALA A 10 -14.17 27.18 -6.13
N ARG A 11 -12.95 27.57 -6.53
CA ARG A 11 -11.91 26.64 -7.00
C ARG A 11 -11.38 25.78 -5.86
N ARG A 12 -11.24 26.34 -4.65
CA ARG A 12 -10.91 25.55 -3.43
C ARG A 12 -11.97 24.49 -3.14
N ARG A 13 -13.26 24.86 -3.13
CA ARG A 13 -14.38 23.93 -2.90
C ARG A 13 -14.44 22.81 -3.95
N ARG A 14 -14.05 23.08 -5.20
CA ARG A 14 -13.95 22.06 -6.25
C ARG A 14 -12.86 21.04 -5.96
N HIS A 15 -11.65 21.49 -5.62
CA HIS A 15 -10.55 20.58 -5.26
C HIS A 15 -10.89 19.74 -4.02
N ASP A 16 -11.53 20.32 -3.01
CA ASP A 16 -11.92 19.60 -1.79
C ASP A 16 -12.91 18.47 -2.08
N ARG A 17 -13.96 18.77 -2.87
CA ARG A 17 -14.94 17.76 -3.28
C ARG A 17 -14.29 16.64 -4.07
N GLU A 18 -13.37 16.97 -4.95
CA GLU A 18 -12.65 16.00 -5.77
C GLU A 18 -11.71 15.11 -4.93
N ILE A 19 -10.92 15.70 -4.03
CA ILE A 19 -10.05 14.96 -3.11
C ILE A 19 -10.88 13.99 -2.27
N ILE A 20 -11.97 14.46 -1.66
CA ILE A 20 -12.84 13.62 -0.81
C ILE A 20 -13.52 12.52 -1.63
N ALA A 21 -14.03 12.84 -2.82
CA ALA A 21 -14.71 11.88 -3.68
C ALA A 21 -13.82 10.72 -4.11
N LEU A 22 -12.51 10.95 -4.22
CA LEU A 22 -11.54 9.90 -4.54
C LEU A 22 -10.97 9.22 -3.29
N ALA A 23 -10.61 9.99 -2.27
CA ALA A 23 -9.93 9.49 -1.07
C ALA A 23 -10.84 8.62 -0.19
N VAL A 24 -12.12 8.98 -0.01
CA VAL A 24 -13.01 8.21 0.89
C VAL A 24 -13.24 6.77 0.38
N PRO A 25 -13.59 6.55 -0.90
CA PRO A 25 -13.69 5.18 -1.40
C PRO A 25 -12.34 4.45 -1.43
N ALA A 26 -11.24 5.15 -1.70
CA ALA A 26 -9.90 4.57 -1.66
C ALA A 26 -9.54 4.10 -0.24
N PHE A 27 -9.88 4.87 0.79
CA PHE A 27 -9.69 4.49 2.19
C PHE A 27 -10.47 3.22 2.53
N GLY A 28 -11.75 3.16 2.16
CA GLY A 28 -12.57 1.96 2.37
C GLY A 28 -11.97 0.73 1.70
N ALA A 29 -11.42 0.87 0.48
CA ALA A 29 -10.77 -0.24 -0.22
C ALA A 29 -9.47 -0.69 0.46
N LEU A 30 -8.68 0.25 1.00
CA LEU A 30 -7.43 -0.05 1.72
C LEU A 30 -7.68 -0.74 3.07
N VAL A 31 -8.71 -0.32 3.80
CA VAL A 31 -9.04 -0.90 5.13
C VAL A 31 -9.77 -2.23 5.01
N ALA A 32 -10.44 -2.49 3.89
CA ALA A 32 -11.15 -3.74 3.66
C ALA A 32 -10.22 -4.97 3.71
N GLU A 33 -8.99 -4.86 3.22
CA GLU A 33 -8.03 -5.98 3.18
C GLU A 33 -7.56 -6.42 4.59
N PRO A 34 -7.09 -5.53 5.49
CA PRO A 34 -6.78 -5.92 6.87
C PRO A 34 -7.96 -6.55 7.61
N LEU A 35 -9.17 -5.98 7.47
CA LEU A 35 -10.37 -6.53 8.11
C LEU A 35 -10.68 -7.94 7.61
N PHE A 36 -10.43 -8.19 6.34
CA PHE A 36 -10.58 -9.49 5.73
C PHE A 36 -9.56 -10.51 6.27
N VAL A 37 -8.28 -10.15 6.35
CA VAL A 37 -7.23 -11.02 6.93
C VAL A 37 -7.57 -11.42 8.37
N MET A 38 -8.17 -10.52 9.14
CA MET A 38 -8.65 -10.81 10.49
C MET A 38 -9.79 -11.85 10.49
N ALA A 39 -10.75 -11.74 9.57
CA ALA A 39 -11.84 -12.71 9.44
C ALA A 39 -11.33 -14.11 9.06
N ASP A 40 -10.40 -14.20 8.10
CA ASP A 40 -9.78 -15.47 7.68
C ASP A 40 -9.02 -16.13 8.83
N SER A 41 -8.26 -15.33 9.57
CA SER A 41 -7.52 -15.81 10.74
C SER A 41 -8.46 -16.32 11.83
N ALA A 42 -9.62 -15.67 12.02
CA ALA A 42 -10.63 -16.13 12.96
C ALA A 42 -11.24 -17.48 12.54
N ILE A 43 -11.59 -17.66 11.27
CA ILE A 43 -12.15 -18.92 10.74
C ILE A 43 -11.15 -20.07 10.91
N VAL A 44 -9.91 -19.88 10.46
CA VAL A 44 -8.87 -20.92 10.57
C VAL A 44 -8.44 -21.15 12.02
N GLY A 45 -8.50 -20.13 12.88
CA GLY A 45 -8.23 -20.27 14.31
C GLY A 45 -9.09 -21.32 15.01
N HIS A 46 -10.34 -21.53 14.55
CA HIS A 46 -11.22 -22.57 15.09
C HIS A 46 -10.85 -24.00 14.65
N LEU A 47 -9.95 -24.18 13.67
CA LEU A 47 -9.47 -25.50 13.27
C LEU A 47 -8.39 -26.06 14.20
N GLY A 48 -7.63 -25.18 14.86
CA GLY A 48 -6.54 -25.56 15.75
C GLY A 48 -5.32 -24.65 15.66
N THR A 49 -4.48 -24.73 16.69
CA THR A 49 -3.30 -23.86 16.87
C THR A 49 -2.24 -24.08 15.80
N ALA A 50 -2.01 -25.32 15.38
CA ALA A 50 -1.04 -25.66 14.34
C ALA A 50 -1.45 -25.11 12.96
N GLN A 51 -2.75 -25.15 12.65
CA GLN A 51 -3.33 -24.60 11.42
C GLN A 51 -3.23 -23.08 11.42
N LEU A 52 -3.56 -22.42 12.53
CA LEU A 52 -3.44 -20.97 12.66
C LEU A 52 -1.98 -20.51 12.55
N ALA A 53 -1.05 -21.20 13.19
CA ALA A 53 0.39 -20.93 13.05
C ALA A 53 0.87 -21.12 11.60
N GLY A 54 0.42 -22.19 10.94
CA GLY A 54 0.73 -22.45 9.54
C GLY A 54 0.18 -21.36 8.61
N LEU A 55 -1.06 -20.92 8.83
CA LEU A 55 -1.66 -19.79 8.11
C LEU A 55 -0.87 -18.51 8.34
N GLY A 56 -0.47 -18.21 9.59
CA GLY A 56 0.31 -17.02 9.91
C GLY A 56 1.61 -16.92 9.12
N VAL A 57 2.38 -18.03 9.06
CA VAL A 57 3.61 -18.11 8.26
C VAL A 57 3.31 -17.90 6.77
N ALA A 58 2.35 -18.64 6.22
CA ALA A 58 2.04 -18.56 4.80
C ALA A 58 1.48 -17.19 4.38
N SER A 59 0.62 -16.59 5.20
CA SER A 59 0.09 -15.23 5.00
C SER A 59 1.21 -14.18 5.06
N ALA A 60 2.13 -14.26 6.01
CA ALA A 60 3.27 -13.34 6.08
C ALA A 60 4.15 -13.41 4.80
N LEU A 61 4.41 -14.63 4.30
CA LEU A 61 5.13 -14.85 3.05
C LEU A 61 4.38 -14.27 1.83
N LEU A 62 3.08 -14.56 1.72
CA LEU A 62 2.23 -14.08 0.62
C LEU A 62 2.10 -12.55 0.63
N THR A 63 1.78 -11.95 1.78
CA THR A 63 1.69 -10.50 1.92
C THR A 63 3.02 -9.84 1.58
N THR A 64 4.14 -10.42 2.02
CA THR A 64 5.48 -9.92 1.65
C THR A 64 5.66 -9.95 0.14
N ALA A 65 5.42 -11.10 -0.49
CA ALA A 65 5.58 -11.28 -1.94
C ALA A 65 4.69 -10.31 -2.74
N VAL A 66 3.39 -10.23 -2.43
CA VAL A 66 2.43 -9.35 -3.12
C VAL A 66 2.75 -7.88 -2.88
N SER A 67 3.15 -7.51 -1.66
CA SER A 67 3.39 -6.10 -1.32
C SER A 67 4.55 -5.46 -2.09
N VAL A 68 5.51 -6.27 -2.55
CA VAL A 68 6.60 -5.80 -3.41
C VAL A 68 6.04 -5.32 -4.75
N PHE A 69 4.95 -5.91 -5.24
CA PHE A 69 4.32 -5.58 -6.51
C PHE A 69 3.30 -4.43 -6.46
N VAL A 70 3.11 -3.77 -5.30
CA VAL A 70 2.24 -2.58 -5.17
C VAL A 70 2.61 -1.47 -6.16
N PHE A 71 3.87 -1.45 -6.63
CA PHE A 71 4.29 -0.55 -7.71
C PHE A 71 3.42 -0.65 -8.97
N LEU A 72 2.82 -1.82 -9.27
CA LEU A 72 1.93 -2.00 -10.43
C LEU A 72 0.75 -1.05 -10.35
N ALA A 73 0.07 -0.98 -9.20
CA ALA A 73 -1.04 -0.08 -9.00
C ALA A 73 -0.62 1.39 -9.17
N TYR A 74 0.53 1.78 -8.60
CA TYR A 74 0.99 3.16 -8.61
C TYR A 74 1.49 3.60 -10.00
N ALA A 75 2.32 2.80 -10.65
CA ALA A 75 2.83 3.06 -12.00
C ALA A 75 1.68 3.16 -13.01
N THR A 76 0.73 2.20 -12.97
CA THR A 76 -0.43 2.19 -13.87
C THR A 76 -1.35 3.38 -13.61
N THR A 77 -1.61 3.76 -12.35
CA THR A 77 -2.43 4.95 -12.04
C THR A 77 -1.83 6.21 -12.65
N ALA A 78 -0.53 6.43 -12.48
CA ALA A 78 0.15 7.62 -12.99
C ALA A 78 0.11 7.69 -14.53
N ALA A 79 0.40 6.57 -15.20
CA ALA A 79 0.41 6.49 -16.65
C ALA A 79 -1.00 6.69 -17.25
N VAL A 80 -2.02 6.04 -16.68
CA VAL A 80 -3.41 6.15 -17.12
C VAL A 80 -3.96 7.56 -16.87
N SER A 81 -3.76 8.13 -15.67
CA SER A 81 -4.27 9.46 -15.34
C SER A 81 -3.70 10.58 -16.22
N ARG A 82 -2.44 10.49 -16.63
CA ARG A 82 -1.85 11.44 -17.61
C ARG A 82 -2.53 11.37 -18.98
N ARG A 83 -2.79 10.17 -19.49
CA ARG A 83 -3.51 9.98 -20.76
C ARG A 83 -4.95 10.47 -20.69
N VAL A 84 -5.63 10.23 -19.57
CA VAL A 84 -6.95 10.82 -19.29
C VAL A 84 -6.89 12.35 -19.31
N GLY A 85 -5.87 12.95 -18.68
CA GLY A 85 -5.63 14.39 -18.71
C GLY A 85 -5.45 14.95 -20.12
N ALA A 86 -4.75 14.21 -20.99
CA ALA A 86 -4.55 14.57 -22.39
C ALA A 86 -5.81 14.39 -23.28
N GLY A 87 -6.92 13.88 -22.73
CA GLY A 87 -8.15 13.59 -23.48
C GLY A 87 -8.11 12.30 -24.31
N ASP A 88 -7.03 11.51 -24.20
CA ASP A 88 -6.81 10.29 -24.97
C ASP A 88 -7.20 9.05 -24.14
N LEU A 89 -8.52 8.86 -23.95
CA LEU A 89 -9.07 7.70 -23.27
C LEU A 89 -8.70 6.35 -23.91
N PRO A 90 -8.68 6.20 -25.26
CA PRO A 90 -8.26 4.95 -25.89
C PRO A 90 -6.82 4.55 -25.52
N ALA A 91 -5.88 5.51 -25.53
CA ALA A 91 -4.51 5.22 -25.09
C ALA A 91 -4.40 5.00 -23.57
N ALA A 92 -5.21 5.70 -22.77
CA ALA A 92 -5.27 5.46 -21.32
C ALA A 92 -5.64 4.01 -21.00
N ILE A 93 -6.67 3.47 -21.68
CA ILE A 93 -7.11 2.09 -21.47
C ILE A 93 -6.07 1.08 -22.00
N ARG A 94 -5.44 1.37 -23.15
CA ARG A 94 -4.35 0.53 -23.70
C ARG A 94 -3.17 0.42 -22.73
N GLN A 95 -2.71 1.55 -22.19
CA GLN A 95 -1.65 1.57 -21.18
C GLN A 95 -2.05 0.81 -19.91
N GLY A 96 -3.33 0.89 -19.53
CA GLY A 96 -3.88 0.10 -18.43
C GLY A 96 -3.82 -1.41 -18.71
N MET A 97 -4.14 -1.83 -19.94
CA MET A 97 -4.04 -3.22 -20.36
C MET A 97 -2.60 -3.73 -20.37
N ASP A 98 -1.63 -2.91 -20.78
CA ASP A 98 -0.21 -3.28 -20.71
C ASP A 98 0.26 -3.52 -19.27
N GLY A 99 -0.25 -2.73 -18.32
CA GLY A 99 -0.03 -2.96 -16.89
C GLY A 99 -0.63 -4.29 -16.40
N ILE A 100 -1.83 -4.65 -16.88
CA ILE A 100 -2.47 -5.93 -16.55
C ILE A 100 -1.71 -7.12 -17.15
N TRP A 101 -1.20 -6.99 -18.38
CA TRP A 101 -0.35 -8.02 -19.00
C TRP A 101 0.97 -8.18 -18.24
N LEU A 102 1.61 -7.07 -17.84
CA LEU A 102 2.80 -7.11 -16.99
C LEU A 102 2.50 -7.83 -15.67
N ALA A 103 1.36 -7.54 -15.03
CA ALA A 103 0.94 -8.19 -13.80
C ALA A 103 0.75 -9.70 -13.95
N LEU A 104 0.13 -10.14 -15.06
CA LEU A 104 -0.01 -11.55 -15.38
C LEU A 104 1.35 -12.24 -15.57
N LEU A 105 2.27 -11.63 -16.34
CA LEU A 105 3.61 -12.17 -16.57
C LEU A 105 4.40 -12.32 -15.26
N LEU A 106 4.37 -11.28 -14.41
CA LEU A 106 5.01 -11.32 -13.09
C LEU A 106 4.36 -12.36 -12.19
N GLY A 107 3.02 -12.48 -12.21
CA GLY A 107 2.30 -13.45 -11.40
C GLY A 107 2.63 -14.89 -11.77
N VAL A 108 2.71 -15.19 -13.07
CA VAL A 108 3.14 -16.51 -13.56
C VAL A 108 4.58 -16.80 -13.16
N ALA A 109 5.48 -15.82 -13.25
CA ALA A 109 6.87 -15.97 -12.81
C ALA A 109 6.97 -16.25 -11.29
N VAL A 110 6.15 -15.56 -10.48
CA VAL A 110 6.10 -15.80 -9.03
C VAL A 110 5.56 -17.19 -8.71
N ILE A 111 4.50 -17.67 -9.38
CA ILE A 111 4.02 -19.06 -9.22
C ILE A 111 5.12 -20.06 -9.55
N ALA A 112 5.79 -19.88 -10.68
CA ALA A 112 6.85 -20.78 -11.13
C ALA A 112 8.00 -20.89 -10.12
N LEU A 113 8.24 -19.82 -9.35
CA LEU A 113 9.24 -19.78 -8.29
C LEU A 113 8.72 -20.35 -6.96
N VAL A 114 7.52 -19.95 -6.53
CA VAL A 114 6.96 -20.27 -5.19
C VAL A 114 6.53 -21.73 -5.08
N LEU A 115 5.90 -22.32 -6.11
CA LEU A 115 5.44 -23.71 -6.06
C LEU A 115 6.56 -24.73 -5.75
N PRO A 116 7.70 -24.73 -6.46
CA PRO A 116 8.78 -25.67 -6.16
C PRO A 116 9.52 -25.34 -4.86
N LEU A 117 9.65 -24.05 -4.52
CA LEU A 117 10.42 -23.61 -3.35
C LEU A 117 9.60 -23.56 -2.05
N ALA A 118 8.27 -23.76 -2.11
CA ALA A 118 7.38 -23.59 -0.97
C ALA A 118 7.87 -24.28 0.32
N PRO A 119 8.28 -25.57 0.33
CA PRO A 119 8.78 -26.21 1.55
C PRO A 119 10.05 -25.52 2.07
N GLY A 120 11.02 -25.25 1.20
CA GLY A 120 12.28 -24.62 1.60
C GLY A 120 12.10 -23.19 2.10
N ILE A 121 11.15 -22.43 1.55
CA ILE A 121 10.80 -21.09 2.03
C ILE A 121 10.15 -21.18 3.42
N VAL A 122 9.25 -22.14 3.65
CA VAL A 122 8.58 -22.36 4.94
C VAL A 122 9.59 -22.77 6.02
N ASP A 123 10.52 -23.68 5.68
CA ASP A 123 11.58 -24.12 6.58
C ASP A 123 12.54 -22.98 6.92
N LEU A 124 12.93 -22.19 5.92
CA LEU A 124 13.78 -21.01 6.12
C LEU A 124 13.10 -19.95 7.00
N PHE A 125 11.77 -19.86 6.93
CA PHE A 125 10.98 -18.96 7.78
C PHE A 125 10.89 -19.44 9.24
N GLY A 126 11.39 -20.65 9.54
CA GLY A 126 11.43 -21.20 10.89
C GLY A 126 10.08 -21.73 11.39
N ALA A 127 9.22 -22.23 10.49
CA ALA A 127 7.97 -22.84 10.89
C ALA A 127 8.22 -24.07 11.77
N SER A 128 7.43 -24.24 12.84
CA SER A 128 7.53 -25.43 13.69
C SER A 128 7.16 -26.70 12.91
N ALA A 129 7.63 -27.87 13.36
CA ALA A 129 7.33 -29.16 12.73
C ALA A 129 5.81 -29.45 12.63
N THR A 130 5.00 -28.89 13.53
CA THR A 130 3.54 -29.01 13.52
C THR A 130 2.85 -28.01 12.59
N ALA A 131 3.44 -26.82 12.37
CA ALA A 131 2.88 -25.78 11.52
C ALA A 131 3.35 -25.85 10.06
N ALA A 132 4.57 -26.35 9.81
CA ALA A 132 5.20 -26.39 8.49
C ALA A 132 4.36 -27.13 7.42
N PRO A 133 3.70 -28.28 7.71
CA PRO A 133 2.83 -28.93 6.74
C PRO A 133 1.65 -28.04 6.32
N HIS A 134 1.01 -27.38 7.30
CA HIS A 134 -0.12 -26.48 7.06
C HIS A 134 0.29 -25.22 6.29
N ALA A 135 1.43 -24.62 6.66
CA ALA A 135 2.00 -23.48 5.94
C ALA A 135 2.32 -23.84 4.48
N THR A 136 2.92 -25.01 4.24
CA THR A 136 3.27 -25.47 2.89
C THR A 136 2.03 -25.73 2.04
N THR A 137 1.01 -26.39 2.59
CA THR A 137 -0.27 -26.63 1.90
C THR A 137 -0.94 -25.31 1.54
N TYR A 138 -1.05 -24.39 2.49
CA TYR A 138 -1.68 -23.09 2.26
C TYR A 138 -0.91 -22.26 1.24
N LEU A 139 0.42 -22.21 1.34
CA LEU A 139 1.29 -21.43 0.44
C LEU A 139 1.20 -21.96 -1.00
N ARG A 140 1.27 -23.28 -1.20
CA ARG A 140 1.15 -23.89 -2.54
C ARG A 140 -0.19 -23.57 -3.19
N ILE A 141 -1.30 -23.80 -2.49
CA ILE A 141 -2.64 -23.52 -3.04
C ILE A 141 -2.82 -22.02 -3.27
N SER A 142 -2.57 -21.19 -2.27
CA SER A 142 -2.79 -19.74 -2.36
C SER A 142 -1.89 -19.07 -3.39
N SER A 143 -0.68 -19.60 -3.64
CA SER A 143 0.20 -19.09 -4.69
C SER A 143 -0.43 -19.13 -6.08
N LEU A 144 -1.33 -20.09 -6.35
CA LEU A 144 -2.10 -20.15 -7.60
C LEU A 144 -2.99 -18.91 -7.82
N GLY A 145 -3.34 -18.20 -6.74
CA GLY A 145 -4.08 -16.95 -6.77
C GLY A 145 -3.23 -15.70 -7.03
N ILE A 146 -1.90 -15.77 -6.98
CA ILE A 146 -1.01 -14.61 -7.14
C ILE A 146 -1.23 -13.86 -8.48
N PRO A 147 -1.36 -14.52 -9.64
CA PRO A 147 -1.66 -13.83 -10.89
C PRO A 147 -2.95 -13.01 -10.80
N ALA A 148 -3.99 -13.55 -10.17
CA ALA A 148 -5.24 -12.83 -9.97
C ALA A 148 -5.06 -11.64 -9.01
N MET A 149 -4.31 -11.81 -7.92
CA MET A 149 -3.98 -10.71 -6.99
C MET A 149 -3.22 -9.57 -7.69
N LEU A 150 -2.24 -9.89 -8.55
CA LEU A 150 -1.49 -8.87 -9.28
C LEU A 150 -2.34 -8.20 -10.36
N ILE A 151 -3.24 -8.94 -11.02
CA ILE A 151 -4.23 -8.36 -11.95
C ILE A 151 -5.15 -7.40 -11.20
N VAL A 152 -5.67 -7.78 -10.03
CA VAL A 152 -6.48 -6.91 -9.15
C VAL A 152 -5.74 -5.61 -8.85
N LEU A 153 -4.45 -5.71 -8.51
CA LEU A 153 -3.60 -4.55 -8.19
C LEU A 153 -3.40 -3.62 -9.40
N ALA A 154 -3.05 -4.17 -10.56
CA ALA A 154 -2.88 -3.41 -11.79
C ALA A 154 -4.20 -2.77 -12.25
N ALA A 155 -5.29 -3.53 -12.26
CA ALA A 155 -6.61 -3.04 -12.66
C ALA A 155 -7.17 -1.99 -11.70
N THR A 156 -6.90 -2.13 -10.39
CA THR A 156 -7.17 -1.07 -9.41
C THR A 156 -6.42 0.21 -9.77
N GLY A 157 -5.17 0.10 -10.22
CA GLY A 157 -4.40 1.22 -10.75
C GLY A 157 -5.04 1.86 -11.99
N VAL A 158 -5.56 1.05 -12.91
CA VAL A 158 -6.29 1.55 -14.10
C VAL A 158 -7.49 2.38 -13.69
N LEU A 159 -8.36 1.84 -12.83
CA LEU A 159 -9.58 2.52 -12.40
C LEU A 159 -9.29 3.80 -11.60
N ARG A 160 -8.31 3.75 -10.70
CA ARG A 160 -7.80 4.95 -10.01
C ARG A 160 -7.34 6.02 -11.00
N GLY A 161 -6.61 5.62 -12.05
CA GLY A 161 -6.16 6.52 -13.12
C GLY A 161 -7.31 7.15 -13.90
N LEU A 162 -8.37 6.36 -14.15
CA LEU A 162 -9.64 6.81 -14.73
C LEU A 162 -10.52 7.63 -13.76
N GLN A 163 -10.02 7.95 -12.55
CA GLN A 163 -10.74 8.68 -11.49
C GLN A 163 -11.93 7.91 -10.90
N ASP A 164 -11.92 6.58 -10.99
CA ASP A 164 -12.91 5.69 -10.36
C ASP A 164 -12.28 4.94 -9.18
N THR A 165 -12.52 5.42 -7.97
CA THR A 165 -12.14 4.74 -6.73
C THR A 165 -13.31 3.99 -6.08
N ARG A 166 -14.53 4.10 -6.62
CA ARG A 166 -15.72 3.42 -6.08
C ARG A 166 -15.78 1.97 -6.52
N THR A 167 -15.51 1.70 -7.79
CA THR A 167 -15.47 0.33 -8.30
C THR A 167 -14.46 -0.52 -7.52
N PRO A 168 -13.23 -0.05 -7.23
CA PRO A 168 -12.32 -0.80 -6.38
C PRO A 168 -12.85 -1.11 -4.97
N LEU A 169 -13.56 -0.18 -4.34
CA LEU A 169 -14.21 -0.41 -3.04
C LEU A 169 -15.26 -1.52 -3.13
N TYR A 170 -16.16 -1.46 -4.10
CA TYR A 170 -17.22 -2.47 -4.25
C TYR A 170 -16.66 -3.85 -4.57
N VAL A 171 -15.62 -3.93 -5.40
CA VAL A 171 -14.96 -5.19 -5.72
C VAL A 171 -14.23 -5.75 -4.49
N ALA A 172 -13.55 -4.90 -3.71
CA ALA A 172 -12.90 -5.32 -2.46
C ALA A 172 -13.92 -5.88 -1.46
N VAL A 173 -14.97 -5.11 -1.14
CA VAL A 173 -16.01 -5.54 -0.20
C VAL A 173 -16.72 -6.80 -0.68
N GLY A 174 -17.16 -6.85 -1.94
CA GLY A 174 -17.84 -8.00 -2.51
C GLY A 174 -16.94 -9.24 -2.56
N GLY A 175 -15.67 -9.07 -2.93
CA GLY A 175 -14.67 -10.15 -2.98
C GLY A 175 -14.37 -10.73 -1.59
N PHE A 176 -14.22 -9.89 -0.57
CA PHE A 176 -13.96 -10.34 0.79
C PHE A 176 -15.19 -10.97 1.45
N VAL A 177 -16.40 -10.48 1.17
CA VAL A 177 -17.64 -11.14 1.61
C VAL A 177 -17.79 -12.51 0.94
N ALA A 178 -17.53 -12.59 -0.37
CA ALA A 178 -17.55 -13.86 -1.09
C ALA A 178 -16.51 -14.83 -0.54
N ASN A 179 -15.31 -14.35 -0.22
CA ASN A 179 -14.28 -15.15 0.40
C ASN A 179 -14.71 -15.68 1.77
N ALA A 180 -15.24 -14.85 2.66
CA ALA A 180 -15.69 -15.30 3.98
C ALA A 180 -16.76 -16.40 3.87
N GLY A 181 -17.70 -16.27 2.93
CA GLY A 181 -18.68 -17.30 2.62
C GLY A 181 -18.07 -18.59 2.07
N LEU A 182 -17.10 -18.48 1.14
CA LEU A 182 -16.35 -19.62 0.61
C LEU A 182 -15.53 -20.31 1.70
N ASN A 183 -14.90 -19.56 2.59
CA ASN A 183 -14.13 -20.10 3.71
C ASN A 183 -15.06 -20.84 4.66
N ALA A 184 -16.19 -20.26 5.08
CA ALA A 184 -17.16 -20.98 5.90
C ALA A 184 -17.65 -22.28 5.25
N GLY A 185 -17.97 -22.25 3.95
CA GLY A 185 -18.45 -23.42 3.20
C GLY A 185 -17.39 -24.51 2.97
N LEU A 186 -16.19 -24.13 2.55
CA LEU A 186 -15.11 -25.07 2.21
C LEU A 186 -14.39 -25.61 3.46
N VAL A 187 -14.20 -24.77 4.46
CA VAL A 187 -13.51 -25.14 5.71
C VAL A 187 -14.42 -26.03 6.57
N TYR A 188 -15.62 -25.55 6.90
CA TYR A 188 -16.52 -26.26 7.82
C TYR A 188 -17.49 -27.21 7.10
N GLY A 189 -18.04 -26.80 5.95
CA GLY A 189 -19.03 -27.61 5.23
C GLY A 189 -18.40 -28.79 4.48
N ALA A 190 -17.33 -28.55 3.73
CA ALA A 190 -16.62 -29.59 2.96
C ALA A 190 -15.48 -30.27 3.75
N GLY A 191 -15.17 -29.80 4.97
CA GLY A 191 -14.12 -30.38 5.81
C GLY A 191 -12.70 -30.28 5.24
N LEU A 192 -12.45 -29.34 4.31
CA LEU A 192 -11.15 -29.21 3.65
C LEU A 192 -10.09 -28.52 4.53
N GLY A 193 -10.47 -28.11 5.75
CA GLY A 193 -9.58 -27.47 6.72
C GLY A 193 -8.84 -26.26 6.12
N ILE A 194 -7.54 -26.16 6.38
CA ILE A 194 -6.72 -25.04 5.88
C ILE A 194 -6.63 -24.98 4.35
N ALA A 195 -6.73 -26.11 3.65
CA ALA A 195 -6.76 -26.13 2.19
C ALA A 195 -8.05 -25.51 1.64
N GLY A 196 -9.17 -25.68 2.35
CA GLY A 196 -10.45 -25.03 2.03
C GLY A 196 -10.33 -23.50 2.07
N SER A 197 -9.68 -22.96 3.10
CA SER A 197 -9.42 -21.52 3.21
C SER A 197 -8.52 -21.00 2.09
N ALA A 198 -7.46 -21.73 1.75
CA ALA A 198 -6.58 -21.36 0.64
C ALA A 198 -7.33 -21.33 -0.71
N TRP A 199 -8.17 -22.33 -0.99
CA TRP A 199 -9.01 -22.35 -2.20
C TRP A 199 -10.05 -21.24 -2.22
N GLY A 200 -10.67 -20.93 -1.08
CA GLY A 200 -11.59 -19.79 -0.95
C GLY A 200 -10.91 -18.48 -1.37
N THR A 201 -9.66 -18.29 -0.95
CA THR A 201 -8.82 -17.14 -1.34
C THR A 201 -8.51 -17.11 -2.83
N VAL A 202 -8.11 -18.23 -3.42
CA VAL A 202 -7.86 -18.31 -4.87
C VAL A 202 -9.12 -17.98 -5.67
N VAL A 203 -10.26 -18.59 -5.32
CA VAL A 203 -11.53 -18.38 -6.02
C VAL A 203 -12.01 -16.94 -5.90
N ALA A 204 -11.95 -16.35 -4.70
CA ALA A 204 -12.32 -14.97 -4.47
C ALA A 204 -11.44 -13.99 -5.28
N GLN A 205 -10.13 -14.19 -5.29
CA GLN A 205 -9.19 -13.35 -6.05
C GLN A 205 -9.41 -13.47 -7.55
N CYS A 206 -9.62 -14.69 -8.06
CA CYS A 206 -9.99 -14.93 -9.46
C CYS A 206 -11.32 -14.24 -9.82
N GLY A 207 -12.31 -14.29 -8.92
CA GLY A 207 -13.58 -13.57 -9.07
C GLY A 207 -13.40 -12.05 -9.14
N MET A 208 -12.63 -11.47 -8.22
CA MET A 208 -12.30 -10.05 -8.23
C MET A 208 -11.59 -9.64 -9.53
N ALA A 209 -10.58 -10.42 -9.95
CA ALA A 209 -9.87 -10.20 -11.21
C ALA A 209 -10.82 -10.26 -12.42
N ALA A 210 -11.74 -11.22 -12.46
CA ALA A 210 -12.73 -11.34 -13.53
C ALA A 210 -13.68 -10.12 -13.59
N VAL A 211 -14.13 -9.61 -12.44
CA VAL A 211 -14.95 -8.39 -12.37
C VAL A 211 -14.18 -7.18 -12.90
N TYR A 212 -12.94 -6.98 -12.43
CA TYR A 212 -12.10 -5.89 -12.92
C TYR A 212 -11.82 -5.97 -14.43
N LEU A 213 -11.43 -7.15 -14.93
CA LEU A 213 -11.21 -7.37 -16.35
C LEU A 213 -12.47 -7.09 -17.16
N THR A 214 -13.65 -7.46 -16.67
CA THR A 214 -14.93 -7.15 -17.32
C THR A 214 -15.15 -5.63 -17.42
N VAL A 215 -14.87 -4.88 -16.36
CA VAL A 215 -14.98 -3.41 -16.36
C VAL A 215 -14.01 -2.79 -17.36
N VAL A 216 -12.73 -3.20 -17.33
CA VAL A 216 -11.69 -2.67 -18.22
C VAL A 216 -11.96 -3.03 -19.69
N VAL A 217 -12.36 -4.27 -19.99
CA VAL A 217 -12.68 -4.73 -21.34
C VAL A 217 -13.91 -4.02 -21.90
N ARG A 218 -14.95 -3.80 -21.09
CA ARG A 218 -16.12 -2.99 -21.50
C ARG A 218 -15.71 -1.56 -21.80
N GLY A 219 -14.86 -0.97 -20.97
CA GLY A 219 -14.26 0.35 -21.21
C GLY A 219 -13.50 0.40 -22.54
N ALA A 220 -12.67 -0.60 -22.80
CA ALA A 220 -11.87 -0.72 -24.02
C ALA A 220 -12.76 -0.82 -25.28
N ARG A 221 -13.76 -1.69 -25.26
CA ARG A 221 -14.71 -1.84 -26.38
C ARG A 221 -15.49 -0.56 -26.65
N ARG A 222 -15.90 0.16 -25.60
CA ARG A 222 -16.65 1.42 -25.72
C ARG A 222 -15.82 2.54 -26.37
N HIS A 223 -14.51 2.54 -26.18
CA HIS A 223 -13.61 3.60 -26.68
C HIS A 223 -12.67 3.11 -27.80
N GLY A 224 -12.92 1.92 -28.38
CA GLY A 224 -12.11 1.37 -29.48
C GLY A 224 -10.65 1.06 -29.13
N ALA A 225 -10.34 0.82 -27.85
CA ALA A 225 -8.98 0.48 -27.43
C ALA A 225 -8.66 -1.00 -27.71
N SER A 226 -7.41 -1.28 -28.11
CA SER A 226 -6.93 -2.66 -28.30
C SER A 226 -6.79 -3.38 -26.95
N LEU A 227 -7.17 -4.66 -26.93
CA LEU A 227 -6.93 -5.57 -25.81
C LEU A 227 -5.65 -6.40 -25.96
N ARG A 228 -5.02 -6.33 -27.13
CA ARG A 228 -3.83 -7.13 -27.45
C ARG A 228 -2.60 -6.59 -26.69
N PRO A 229 -1.74 -7.48 -26.19
CA PRO A 229 -0.50 -7.07 -25.54
C PRO A 229 0.39 -6.32 -26.52
N ASP A 230 0.96 -5.20 -26.08
CA ASP A 230 2.01 -4.49 -26.79
C ASP A 230 3.33 -4.66 -26.01
N ALA A 231 4.30 -5.36 -26.61
CA ALA A 231 5.59 -5.60 -25.97
C ALA A 231 6.30 -4.28 -25.60
N SER A 232 6.14 -3.23 -26.42
CA SER A 232 6.70 -1.92 -26.16
C SER A 232 6.03 -1.24 -24.96
N GLY A 233 4.69 -1.34 -24.87
CA GLY A 233 3.89 -0.81 -23.76
C GLY A 233 4.13 -1.55 -22.44
N ILE A 234 4.28 -2.88 -22.48
CA ILE A 234 4.64 -3.70 -21.32
C ILE A 234 6.04 -3.33 -20.82
N ARG A 235 7.01 -3.18 -21.73
CA ARG A 235 8.38 -2.75 -21.37
C ARG A 235 8.39 -1.34 -20.76
N ALA A 236 7.65 -0.40 -21.33
CA ALA A 236 7.52 0.95 -20.77
C ALA A 236 6.88 0.93 -19.37
N SER A 237 5.84 0.11 -19.18
CA SER A 237 5.19 -0.09 -17.87
C SER A 237 6.16 -0.67 -16.84
N ALA A 238 6.97 -1.66 -17.23
CA ALA A 238 7.99 -2.24 -16.37
C ALA A 238 9.06 -1.20 -16.00
N GLN A 239 9.57 -0.44 -16.97
CA GLN A 239 10.56 0.62 -16.75
C GLN A 239 10.04 1.72 -15.82
N ALA A 240 8.77 2.10 -15.94
CA ALA A 240 8.12 3.05 -15.03
C ALA A 240 7.94 2.46 -13.60
N GLY A 241 7.78 1.14 -13.50
CA GLY A 241 7.65 0.43 -12.23
C GLY A 241 8.95 0.23 -11.45
N VAL A 242 10.09 0.07 -12.11
CA VAL A 242 11.38 -0.22 -11.46
C VAL A 242 11.75 0.81 -10.37
N PRO A 243 11.66 2.13 -10.58
CA PRO A 243 11.97 3.09 -9.51
C PRO A 243 11.02 2.98 -8.30
N LEU A 244 9.75 2.67 -8.54
CA LEU A 244 8.76 2.48 -7.47
C LEU A 244 9.01 1.17 -6.71
N LEU A 245 9.51 0.13 -7.39
CA LEU A 245 10.00 -1.09 -6.76
C LEU A 245 11.19 -0.79 -5.84
N VAL A 246 12.19 -0.04 -6.31
CA VAL A 246 13.34 0.38 -5.47
C VAL A 246 12.87 1.14 -4.24
N ARG A 247 11.97 2.12 -4.40
CA ARG A 247 11.36 2.84 -3.27
C ARG A 247 10.68 1.87 -2.28
N THR A 248 9.92 0.90 -2.78
CA THR A 248 9.17 -0.07 -1.96
C THR A 248 10.12 -0.99 -1.19
N LEU A 249 11.17 -1.49 -1.85
CA LEU A 249 12.20 -2.32 -1.22
C LEU A 249 12.99 -1.55 -0.16
N SER A 250 13.35 -0.29 -0.43
CA SER A 250 13.99 0.57 0.58
C SER A 250 13.09 0.80 1.79
N LEU A 251 11.77 1.02 1.60
CA LEU A 251 10.83 1.14 2.71
C LEU A 251 10.74 -0.16 3.52
N ARG A 252 10.67 -1.31 2.84
CA ARG A 252 10.63 -2.62 3.50
C ARG A 252 11.91 -2.89 4.29
N ALA A 253 13.07 -2.52 3.76
CA ALA A 253 14.34 -2.62 4.47
C ALA A 253 14.36 -1.77 5.75
N ILE A 254 13.85 -0.53 5.70
CA ILE A 254 13.72 0.35 6.88
C ILE A 254 12.87 -0.32 7.97
N LEU A 255 11.68 -0.81 7.61
CA LEU A 255 10.79 -1.47 8.57
C LEU A 255 11.41 -2.74 9.16
N MET A 256 12.09 -3.54 8.32
CA MET A 256 12.77 -4.75 8.76
C MET A 256 13.94 -4.44 9.72
N ILE A 257 14.73 -3.40 9.44
CA ILE A 257 15.79 -2.94 10.35
C ILE A 257 15.19 -2.47 11.67
N ALA A 258 14.08 -1.72 11.65
CA ALA A 258 13.42 -1.26 12.86
C ALA A 258 12.96 -2.44 13.73
N THR A 259 12.29 -3.43 13.14
CA THR A 259 11.88 -4.65 13.84
C THR A 259 13.08 -5.42 14.40
N ALA A 260 14.17 -5.56 13.64
CA ALA A 260 15.37 -6.23 14.10
C ALA A 260 16.08 -5.48 15.24
N VAL A 261 16.05 -4.15 15.24
CA VAL A 261 16.54 -3.33 16.35
C VAL A 261 15.65 -3.55 17.58
N ALA A 262 14.33 -3.49 17.44
CA ALA A 262 13.39 -3.71 18.54
C ALA A 262 13.59 -5.09 19.19
N ALA A 263 13.81 -6.14 18.39
CA ALA A 263 14.12 -7.48 18.87
C ALA A 263 15.36 -7.52 19.79
N ARG A 264 16.37 -6.69 19.51
CA ARG A 264 17.61 -6.63 20.30
C ARG A 264 17.49 -5.80 21.57
N LEU A 265 16.43 -5.01 21.72
CA LEU A 265 16.17 -4.22 22.93
C LEU A 265 15.55 -5.08 24.03
N GLY A 266 14.74 -6.08 23.66
CA GLY A 266 14.15 -7.07 24.55
C GLY A 266 12.73 -7.48 24.15
N ASP A 267 12.20 -8.50 24.79
CA ASP A 267 10.89 -9.10 24.46
C ASP A 267 9.73 -8.11 24.63
N ALA A 268 9.76 -7.31 25.71
CA ALA A 268 8.75 -6.28 25.95
C ALA A 268 8.80 -5.17 24.89
N ASP A 269 10.00 -4.75 24.45
CA ASP A 269 10.18 -3.71 23.44
C ASP A 269 9.73 -4.17 22.05
N ILE A 270 10.01 -5.42 21.65
CA ILE A 270 9.51 -5.94 20.37
C ILE A 270 7.99 -6.13 20.40
N ALA A 271 7.41 -6.61 21.49
CA ALA A 271 5.96 -6.72 21.64
C ALA A 271 5.30 -5.34 21.53
N ALA A 272 5.81 -4.36 22.27
CA ALA A 272 5.35 -2.97 22.18
C ALA A 272 5.56 -2.38 20.78
N HIS A 273 6.69 -2.65 20.12
CA HIS A 273 6.96 -2.23 18.75
C HIS A 273 5.92 -2.76 17.78
N GLN A 274 5.52 -4.03 17.86
CA GLN A 274 4.49 -4.60 16.99
C GLN A 274 3.15 -3.91 17.18
N ILE A 275 2.73 -3.66 18.42
CA ILE A 275 1.48 -2.93 18.72
C ILE A 275 1.51 -1.54 18.08
N VAL A 276 2.59 -0.78 18.28
CA VAL A 276 2.75 0.57 17.74
C VAL A 276 2.86 0.55 16.21
N LEU A 277 3.54 -0.45 15.63
CA LEU A 277 3.68 -0.61 14.18
C LEU A 277 2.35 -0.98 13.51
N SER A 278 1.52 -1.81 14.13
CA SER A 278 0.16 -2.11 13.67
C SER A 278 -0.70 -0.85 13.64
N LEU A 279 -0.67 -0.05 14.71
CA LEU A 279 -1.38 1.22 14.74
C LEU A 279 -0.85 2.19 13.68
N TRP A 280 0.47 2.34 13.58
CA TRP A 280 1.10 3.20 12.59
C TRP A 280 0.74 2.79 11.15
N SER A 281 0.65 1.48 10.88
CA SER A 281 0.23 0.95 9.57
C SER A 281 -1.22 1.28 9.25
N LEU A 282 -2.12 1.23 10.24
CA LEU A 282 -3.51 1.65 10.07
C LEU A 282 -3.61 3.15 9.72
N LEU A 283 -2.84 4.01 10.42
CA LEU A 283 -2.77 5.44 10.13
C LEU A 283 -2.18 5.69 8.73
N ALA A 284 -1.19 4.90 8.33
CA ALA A 284 -0.60 4.95 7.00
C ALA A 284 -1.65 4.69 5.91
N PHE A 285 -2.56 3.73 6.08
CA PHE A 285 -3.66 3.50 5.11
C PHE A 285 -4.59 4.71 4.97
N ALA A 286 -4.89 5.41 6.08
CA ALA A 286 -5.69 6.64 6.05
C ALA A 286 -5.01 7.75 5.25
N LEU A 287 -3.71 7.95 5.45
CA LEU A 287 -2.94 8.95 4.71
C LEU A 287 -2.70 8.56 3.24
N ASP A 288 -2.53 7.26 2.97
CA ASP A 288 -2.34 6.73 1.62
C ASP A 288 -3.59 6.89 0.75
N ALA A 289 -4.78 6.89 1.34
CA ALA A 289 -6.02 7.21 0.63
C ALA A 289 -5.99 8.62 -0.03
N ILE A 290 -5.41 9.61 0.67
CA ILE A 290 -5.20 10.96 0.13
C ILE A 290 -4.10 10.95 -0.93
N ALA A 291 -3.03 10.17 -0.71
CA ALA A 291 -1.95 9.99 -1.69
C ALA A 291 -2.47 9.42 -3.03
N ILE A 292 -3.35 8.42 -2.97
CA ILE A 292 -4.00 7.81 -4.15
C ILE A 292 -4.82 8.85 -4.92
N ALA A 293 -5.62 9.65 -4.22
CA ALA A 293 -6.36 10.74 -4.83
C ALA A 293 -5.40 11.73 -5.50
N GLY A 294 -4.30 12.10 -4.82
CA GLY A 294 -3.32 13.01 -5.37
C GLY A 294 -2.57 12.50 -6.59
N GLN A 295 -2.25 11.21 -6.62
CA GLN A 295 -1.64 10.57 -7.77
C GLN A 295 -2.53 10.70 -9.02
N ALA A 296 -3.83 10.40 -8.87
CA ALA A 296 -4.79 10.49 -9.97
C ALA A 296 -5.05 11.94 -10.41
N ILE A 297 -5.24 12.86 -9.46
CA ILE A 297 -5.53 14.28 -9.75
C ILE A 297 -4.35 14.96 -10.44
N ILE A 298 -3.13 14.79 -9.89
CA ILE A 298 -1.92 15.41 -10.41
C ILE A 298 -1.57 14.87 -11.80
N GLY A 299 -1.65 13.56 -12.00
CA GLY A 299 -1.42 12.96 -13.31
C GLY A 299 -2.35 13.56 -14.37
N ARG A 300 -3.64 13.72 -14.04
CA ARG A 300 -4.63 14.33 -14.94
C ARG A 300 -4.31 15.80 -15.25
N TYR A 301 -3.97 16.64 -14.27
CA TYR A 301 -3.63 18.05 -14.54
C TYR A 301 -2.36 18.18 -15.39
N LEU A 302 -1.33 17.38 -15.14
CA LEU A 302 -0.09 17.40 -15.91
C LEU A 302 -0.28 16.87 -17.34
N GLY A 303 -1.13 15.86 -17.52
CA GLY A 303 -1.55 15.36 -18.82
C GLY A 303 -2.33 16.40 -19.64
N ALA A 304 -3.15 17.22 -18.98
CA ALA A 304 -3.90 18.33 -19.57
C ALA A 304 -3.05 19.58 -19.85
N ASN A 305 -1.73 19.53 -19.63
CA ASN A 305 -0.82 20.67 -19.66
C ASN A 305 -1.19 21.82 -18.69
N ASP A 306 -2.04 21.57 -17.69
CA ASP A 306 -2.45 22.58 -16.70
C ASP A 306 -1.49 22.60 -15.50
N THR A 307 -0.35 23.26 -15.69
CA THR A 307 0.68 23.39 -14.65
C THR A 307 0.19 24.18 -13.43
N GLN A 308 -0.72 25.15 -13.62
CA GLN A 308 -1.24 25.96 -12.53
C GLN A 308 -2.21 25.14 -11.67
N GLY A 309 -3.13 24.41 -12.30
CA GLY A 309 -4.03 23.48 -11.64
C GLY A 309 -3.27 22.41 -10.87
N ALA A 310 -2.19 21.86 -11.43
CA ALA A 310 -1.32 20.90 -10.72
C ALA A 310 -0.69 21.51 -9.45
N ARG A 311 -0.18 22.74 -9.50
CA ARG A 311 0.38 23.43 -8.31
C ARG A 311 -0.68 23.74 -7.26
N GLU A 312 -1.86 24.21 -7.68
CA GLU A 312 -2.95 24.53 -6.77
C GLU A 312 -3.51 23.28 -6.09
N ALA A 313 -3.69 22.19 -6.84
CA ALA A 313 -4.08 20.89 -6.31
C ALA A 313 -3.02 20.35 -5.33
N CYS A 314 -1.73 20.38 -5.70
CA CYS A 314 -0.62 19.99 -4.81
C CYS A 314 -0.67 20.74 -3.48
N ARG A 315 -0.77 22.07 -3.51
CA ARG A 315 -0.89 22.89 -2.29
C ARG A 315 -2.10 22.50 -1.45
N ARG A 316 -3.26 22.26 -2.08
CA ARG A 316 -4.47 21.92 -1.34
C ARG A 316 -4.40 20.52 -0.73
N MET A 317 -3.82 19.56 -1.43
CA MET A 317 -3.63 18.22 -0.91
C MET A 317 -2.66 18.20 0.27
N VAL A 318 -1.58 18.98 0.24
CA VAL A 318 -0.66 19.10 1.39
C VAL A 318 -1.41 19.64 2.62
N GLN A 319 -2.30 20.60 2.44
CA GLN A 319 -3.14 21.10 3.54
C GLN A 319 -4.06 20.01 4.11
N TRP A 320 -4.67 19.18 3.24
CA TRP A 320 -5.46 18.02 3.66
C TRP A 320 -4.60 16.95 4.36
N GLY A 321 -3.39 16.71 3.88
CA GLY A 321 -2.43 15.81 4.51
C GLY A 321 -2.08 16.26 5.93
N ILE A 322 -1.75 17.55 6.12
CA ILE A 322 -1.48 18.11 7.44
C ILE A 322 -2.71 18.03 8.34
N ALA A 323 -3.88 18.46 7.85
CA ALA A 323 -5.11 18.45 8.64
C ALA A 323 -5.49 17.02 9.08
N THR A 324 -5.42 16.06 8.16
CA THR A 324 -5.68 14.64 8.46
C THR A 324 -4.63 14.10 9.42
N GLY A 325 -3.35 14.42 9.23
CA GLY A 325 -2.28 14.03 10.15
C GLY A 325 -2.49 14.58 11.57
N VAL A 326 -2.90 15.84 11.72
CA VAL A 326 -3.24 16.42 13.03
C VAL A 326 -4.42 15.69 13.67
N VAL A 327 -5.49 15.44 12.92
CA VAL A 327 -6.66 14.70 13.42
C VAL A 327 -6.27 13.29 13.84
N LEU A 328 -5.51 12.55 13.03
CA LEU A 328 -5.04 11.20 13.36
C LEU A 328 -4.12 11.21 14.58
N GLY A 329 -3.21 12.18 14.71
CA GLY A 329 -2.35 12.32 15.88
C GLY A 329 -3.15 12.57 17.17
N LEU A 330 -4.14 13.46 17.13
CA LEU A 330 -5.06 13.70 18.25
C LEU A 330 -5.88 12.45 18.61
N LEU A 331 -6.37 11.72 17.60
CA LEU A 331 -7.10 10.47 17.81
C LEU A 331 -6.23 9.41 18.48
N VAL A 332 -4.95 9.28 18.13
CA VAL A 332 -4.01 8.37 18.81
C VAL A 332 -3.87 8.74 20.28
N VAL A 333 -3.68 10.02 20.59
CA VAL A 333 -3.55 10.49 21.98
C VAL A 333 -4.85 10.27 22.76
N ALA A 334 -6.01 10.50 22.16
CA ALA A 334 -7.31 10.30 22.80
C ALA A 334 -7.64 8.81 22.99
N ALA A 335 -7.30 7.97 22.02
CA ALA A 335 -7.57 6.53 22.04
C ALA A 335 -6.57 5.73 22.90
N ARG A 336 -5.47 6.34 23.38
CA ARG A 336 -4.44 5.65 24.17
C ARG A 336 -4.95 4.80 25.34
N PRO A 337 -5.92 5.23 26.18
CA PRO A 337 -6.29 4.45 27.36
C PRO A 337 -7.21 3.27 26.99
N LEU A 338 -7.85 3.32 25.82
CA LEU A 338 -8.70 2.25 25.32
C LEU A 338 -7.90 1.25 24.48
N PHE A 339 -6.96 1.74 23.67
CA PHE A 339 -6.24 0.94 22.69
C PHE A 339 -5.23 -0.02 23.32
N LEU A 340 -4.38 0.45 24.24
CA LEU A 340 -3.31 -0.39 24.81
C LEU A 340 -3.83 -1.61 25.59
N PRO A 341 -4.85 -1.48 26.47
CA PRO A 341 -5.41 -2.64 27.18
C PRO A 341 -6.08 -3.67 26.27
N LEU A 342 -6.49 -3.29 25.06
CA LEU A 342 -7.06 -4.24 24.09
C LEU A 342 -5.99 -5.16 23.47
N PHE A 343 -4.73 -4.72 23.42
CA PHE A 343 -3.65 -5.52 22.82
C PHE A 343 -2.91 -6.38 23.84
N THR A 344 -2.76 -5.91 25.08
CA THR A 344 -2.03 -6.66 26.12
C THR A 344 -2.45 -6.25 27.53
N GLY A 345 -2.45 -7.21 28.44
CA GLY A 345 -2.60 -6.97 29.89
C GLY A 345 -1.27 -6.77 30.63
N ASP A 346 -0.13 -6.92 29.94
CA ASP A 346 1.19 -6.77 30.54
C ASP A 346 1.57 -5.29 30.68
N SER A 347 1.73 -4.83 31.93
CA SER A 347 2.10 -3.45 32.24
C SER A 347 3.48 -3.06 31.69
N VAL A 348 4.44 -3.99 31.61
CA VAL A 348 5.79 -3.71 31.10
C VAL A 348 5.74 -3.35 29.61
N VAL A 349 4.92 -4.06 28.84
CA VAL A 349 4.71 -3.78 27.41
C VAL A 349 3.95 -2.47 27.21
N GLN A 350 2.94 -2.21 28.05
CA GLN A 350 2.19 -0.95 28.00
C GLN A 350 3.09 0.27 28.31
N ASP A 351 3.93 0.18 29.34
CA ASP A 351 4.85 1.23 29.75
C ASP A 351 5.90 1.51 28.66
N ALA A 352 6.40 0.48 27.97
CA ALA A 352 7.29 0.63 26.82
C ALA A 352 6.59 1.27 25.60
N ALA A 353 5.32 0.94 25.36
CA ALA A 353 4.56 1.43 24.21
C ALA A 353 4.09 2.89 24.36
N LEU A 354 3.79 3.35 25.58
CA LEU A 354 3.19 4.66 25.84
C LEU A 354 4.00 5.85 25.27
N PRO A 355 5.30 6.00 25.56
CA PRO A 355 6.10 7.09 24.99
C PRO A 355 6.27 6.98 23.47
N ALA A 356 6.37 5.75 22.94
CA ALA A 356 6.45 5.49 21.51
C ALA A 356 5.17 5.92 20.77
N LEU A 357 3.99 5.70 21.35
CA LEU A 357 2.71 6.17 20.81
C LEU A 357 2.64 7.69 20.73
N LEU A 358 3.22 8.41 21.70
CA LEU A 358 3.30 9.88 21.62
C LEU A 358 4.20 10.32 20.46
N MET A 359 5.33 9.65 20.22
CA MET A 359 6.16 9.92 19.03
C MET A 359 5.40 9.66 17.73
N VAL A 360 4.62 8.57 17.67
CA VAL A 360 3.74 8.29 16.52
C VAL A 360 2.72 9.41 16.33
N ALA A 361 2.04 9.85 17.39
CA ALA A 361 1.05 10.92 17.33
C ALA A 361 1.66 12.25 16.84
N LEU A 362 2.80 12.64 17.40
CA LEU A 362 3.51 13.88 17.04
C LEU A 362 4.05 13.86 15.61
N SER A 363 4.40 12.69 15.08
CA SER A 363 4.89 12.55 13.71
C SER A 363 3.77 12.52 12.65
N GLN A 364 2.49 12.37 13.03
CA GLN A 364 1.40 12.24 12.06
C GLN A 364 1.25 13.43 11.08
N PRO A 365 1.39 14.71 11.48
CA PRO A 365 1.37 15.82 10.53
C PRO A 365 2.51 15.75 9.50
N VAL A 366 3.70 15.29 9.92
CA VAL A 366 4.85 15.06 9.03
C VAL A 366 4.53 13.92 8.05
N CYS A 367 4.00 12.81 8.56
CA CYS A 367 3.52 11.69 7.73
C CYS A 367 2.49 12.19 6.70
N GLY A 368 1.55 13.04 7.09
CA GLY A 368 0.53 13.59 6.19
C GLY A 368 1.13 14.35 5.01
N ILE A 369 2.18 15.14 5.23
CA ILE A 369 2.92 15.81 4.14
C ILE A 369 3.62 14.77 3.25
N VAL A 370 4.32 13.82 3.85
CA VAL A 370 5.11 12.80 3.13
C VAL A 370 4.23 11.95 2.22
N PHE A 371 3.15 11.38 2.74
CA PHE A 371 2.26 10.50 1.96
C PHE A 371 1.61 11.25 0.81
N VAL A 372 1.14 12.49 1.04
CA VAL A 372 0.57 13.32 -0.02
C VAL A 372 1.61 13.63 -1.10
N LEU A 373 2.81 14.05 -0.72
CA LEU A 373 3.85 14.39 -1.69
C LEU A 373 4.36 13.16 -2.44
N ASP A 374 4.37 11.99 -1.81
CA ASP A 374 4.61 10.72 -2.49
C ASP A 374 3.56 10.48 -3.58
N GLY A 375 2.28 10.62 -3.25
CA GLY A 375 1.19 10.52 -4.23
C GLY A 375 1.33 11.53 -5.37
N VAL A 376 1.62 12.79 -5.05
CA VAL A 376 1.85 13.87 -6.03
C VAL A 376 2.99 13.54 -6.98
N LEU A 377 4.14 13.13 -6.45
CA LEU A 377 5.33 12.83 -7.25
C LEU A 377 5.18 11.53 -8.04
N MET A 378 4.47 10.53 -7.50
CA MET A 378 4.11 9.32 -8.25
C MET A 378 3.16 9.67 -9.40
N GLY A 379 2.14 10.52 -9.17
CA GLY A 379 1.24 11.00 -10.23
C GLY A 379 1.97 11.84 -11.29
N ALA A 380 2.99 12.57 -10.87
CA ALA A 380 3.91 13.26 -11.76
C ALA A 380 4.90 12.34 -12.50
N GLY A 381 4.92 11.03 -12.23
CA GLY A 381 5.86 10.10 -12.82
C GLY A 381 7.31 10.37 -12.39
N ASP A 382 7.55 10.97 -11.22
CA ASP A 382 8.88 11.28 -10.67
C ASP A 382 9.52 10.10 -9.93
N GLY A 383 9.32 8.90 -10.48
CA GLY A 383 9.78 7.63 -9.95
C GLY A 383 11.29 7.62 -9.64
N PRO A 384 12.19 8.00 -10.58
CA PRO A 384 13.63 7.98 -10.31
C PRO A 384 14.05 8.87 -9.14
N TYR A 385 13.42 10.04 -9.00
CA TYR A 385 13.66 10.93 -7.86
C TYR A 385 13.17 10.30 -6.55
N LEU A 386 11.96 9.73 -6.56
CA LEU A 386 11.39 9.04 -5.41
C LEU A 386 12.24 7.86 -4.95
N ALA A 387 12.79 7.08 -5.89
CA ALA A 387 13.71 5.99 -5.60
C ALA A 387 14.98 6.50 -4.91
N GLY A 388 15.64 7.51 -5.50
CA GLY A 388 16.84 8.12 -4.92
C GLY A 388 16.59 8.73 -3.54
N ALA A 389 15.49 9.46 -3.36
CA ALA A 389 15.11 10.04 -2.07
C ALA A 389 14.89 8.97 -0.99
N MET A 390 14.29 7.83 -1.37
CA MET A 390 14.06 6.73 -0.44
C MET A 390 15.36 5.98 -0.08
N VAL A 391 16.29 5.83 -1.03
CA VAL A 391 17.62 5.27 -0.77
C VAL A 391 18.41 6.18 0.17
N VAL A 392 18.37 7.51 -0.04
CA VAL A 392 18.98 8.48 0.89
C VAL A 392 18.35 8.38 2.28
N THR A 393 17.02 8.24 2.36
CA THR A 393 16.32 8.05 3.63
C THR A 393 16.80 6.78 4.35
N LEU A 394 16.93 5.66 3.63
CA LEU A 394 17.47 4.42 4.17
C LEU A 394 18.92 4.59 4.66
N ALA A 395 19.76 5.25 3.87
CA ALA A 395 21.16 5.50 4.20
C ALA A 395 21.34 6.37 5.47
N VAL A 396 20.40 7.29 5.74
CA VAL A 396 20.40 8.10 6.97
C VAL A 396 19.78 7.35 8.14
N PHE A 397 18.67 6.64 7.91
CA PHE A 397 17.94 5.92 8.96
C PHE A 397 18.73 4.73 9.51
N ALA A 398 19.29 3.89 8.65
CA ALA A 398 19.95 2.64 9.03
C ALA A 398 21.05 2.83 10.09
N PRO A 399 22.05 3.72 9.93
CA PRO A 399 23.09 3.89 10.95
C PRO A 399 22.51 4.41 12.27
N VAL A 400 21.55 5.35 12.23
CA VAL A 400 20.94 5.90 13.45
C VAL A 400 20.16 4.82 14.20
N ALA A 401 19.35 4.03 13.50
CA ALA A 401 18.58 2.95 14.10
C ALA A 401 19.48 1.83 14.68
N LEU A 402 20.57 1.49 13.99
CA LEU A 402 21.52 0.47 14.44
C LEU A 402 22.32 0.90 15.67
N LEU A 403 22.46 2.21 15.92
CA LEU A 403 23.13 2.75 17.12
C LEU A 403 22.22 2.82 18.35
N VAL A 404 20.89 2.70 18.19
CA VAL A 404 19.93 2.79 19.32
C VAL A 404 20.26 1.83 20.46
N PRO A 405 20.57 0.53 20.24
CA PRO A 405 20.91 -0.38 21.33
C PRO A 405 22.16 0.05 22.13
N ALA A 406 23.08 0.79 21.52
CA ALA A 406 24.29 1.28 22.18
C ALA A 406 24.08 2.62 22.90
N LEU A 407 23.25 3.51 22.35
CA LEU A 407 22.96 4.83 22.92
C LEU A 407 21.90 4.79 24.04
N GLY A 408 21.13 3.71 24.13
CA GLY A 408 20.03 3.58 25.08
C GLY A 408 18.76 4.34 24.63
N GLY A 409 17.80 4.47 25.54
CA GLY A 409 16.49 5.11 25.27
C GLY A 409 15.41 4.16 24.75
N GLY A 410 15.71 2.86 24.65
CA GLY A 410 14.75 1.77 24.38
C GLY A 410 13.90 1.99 23.13
N LEU A 411 12.66 1.50 23.16
CA LEU A 411 11.71 1.65 22.06
C LEU A 411 11.44 3.11 21.67
N THR A 412 11.49 4.04 22.62
CA THR A 412 11.27 5.47 22.35
C THR A 412 12.33 6.05 21.42
N ALA A 413 13.60 5.71 21.63
CA ALA A 413 14.69 6.12 20.75
C ALA A 413 14.56 5.52 19.35
N LEU A 414 14.08 4.28 19.23
CA LEU A 414 13.79 3.67 17.94
C LEU A 414 12.67 4.41 17.18
N TRP A 415 11.58 4.79 17.86
CA TRP A 415 10.50 5.57 17.23
C TRP A 415 10.90 7.03 16.96
N ALA A 416 11.86 7.59 17.71
CA ALA A 416 12.51 8.84 17.33
C ALA A 416 13.31 8.68 16.02
N ALA A 417 14.01 7.56 15.82
CA ALA A 417 14.66 7.24 14.54
C ALA A 417 13.65 7.05 13.40
N MET A 418 12.48 6.43 13.66
CA MET A 418 11.40 6.36 12.67
C MET A 418 10.83 7.75 12.34
N THR A 419 10.75 8.66 13.32
CA THR A 419 10.35 10.05 13.11
C THR A 419 11.40 10.82 12.29
N LEU A 420 12.69 10.58 12.53
CA LEU A 420 13.79 11.08 11.70
C LEU A 420 13.62 10.61 10.24
N MET A 421 13.33 9.33 10.04
CA MET A 421 13.08 8.76 8.71
C MET A 421 11.92 9.45 7.98
N MET A 422 10.81 9.74 8.66
CA MET A 422 9.72 10.54 8.08
C MET A 422 10.13 11.99 7.79
N THR A 423 10.97 12.57 8.66
CA THR A 423 11.45 13.95 8.49
C THR A 423 12.38 14.09 7.30
N VAL A 424 13.31 13.15 7.10
CA VAL A 424 14.21 13.13 5.92
C VAL A 424 13.39 12.98 4.62
N ARG A 425 12.37 12.11 4.63
CA ARG A 425 11.41 12.03 3.51
C ARG A 425 10.67 13.34 3.30
N MET A 426 10.16 13.95 4.35
CA MET A 426 9.47 15.24 4.23
C MET A 426 10.37 16.28 3.58
N LEU A 427 11.62 16.41 4.03
CA LEU A 427 12.57 17.38 3.49
C LEU A 427 12.86 17.13 2.00
N THR A 428 13.19 15.90 1.63
CA THR A 428 13.49 15.56 0.23
C THR A 428 12.29 15.84 -0.68
N LEU A 429 11.11 15.31 -0.35
CA LEU A 429 9.90 15.49 -1.15
C LEU A 429 9.45 16.96 -1.18
N TRP A 430 9.56 17.68 -0.07
CA TRP A 430 9.22 19.10 0.02
C TRP A 430 10.12 19.96 -0.86
N LEU A 431 11.44 19.75 -0.79
CA LEU A 431 12.41 20.46 -1.64
C LEU A 431 12.14 20.20 -3.13
N ARG A 432 11.82 18.95 -3.49
CA ARG A 432 11.41 18.63 -4.87
C ARG A 432 10.15 19.37 -5.27
N SER A 433 9.13 19.36 -4.42
CA SER A 433 7.85 20.04 -4.68
C SER A 433 8.03 21.55 -4.90
N ARG A 434 8.89 22.19 -4.10
CA ARG A 434 9.25 23.62 -4.16
C ARG A 434 10.08 23.96 -5.39
N SER A 435 10.97 23.07 -5.82
CA SER A 435 11.82 23.29 -7.00
C SER A 435 11.02 23.37 -8.31
N GLY A 436 9.79 22.85 -8.35
CA GLY A 436 8.96 22.79 -9.54
C GLY A 436 9.43 21.80 -10.61
N ARG A 437 10.60 21.16 -10.45
CA ARG A 437 11.17 20.20 -11.42
C ARG A 437 10.33 18.94 -11.64
N TRP A 438 9.35 18.69 -10.77
CA TRP A 438 8.37 17.61 -10.92
C TRP A 438 7.26 17.93 -11.93
N ILE A 439 7.08 19.20 -12.31
CA ILE A 439 6.02 19.65 -13.23
C ILE A 439 6.50 19.47 -14.67
N VAL A 440 6.50 18.23 -15.12
CA VAL A 440 6.72 17.87 -16.53
C VAL A 440 5.36 17.52 -17.13
N THR A 441 4.88 18.36 -18.04
CA THR A 441 3.59 18.19 -18.71
C THR A 441 3.68 17.23 -19.88
N GLY A 442 2.53 16.68 -20.27
CA GLY A 442 2.43 15.76 -21.41
C GLY A 442 1.80 14.42 -21.04
N ALA A 443 1.34 13.75 -22.09
CA ALA A 443 0.67 12.44 -22.05
C ALA A 443 1.60 11.30 -21.60
N THR A 444 2.91 11.49 -21.79
CA THR A 444 4.00 10.63 -21.33
C THR A 444 5.08 11.51 -20.71
N ARG A 445 5.85 10.96 -19.78
CA ARG A 445 7.01 11.64 -19.22
C ARG A 445 8.29 11.05 -19.79
#